data_AF-A0A8K0X393-F1
#
_entry.id   AF-A0A8K0X393-F1
#
_cell.length_a   1.000
_cell.length_b   1.000
_cell.length_c   1.000
_cell.angle_alpha   90.00
_cell.angle_beta   90.00
_cell.angle_gamma   90.00
#
_symmetry.space_group_name_H-M   'P 1'
#
loop_
_entity.id
_entity.type
_entity.pdbx_description
1 polymer ?
#
loop_
_entity_poly.entity_id
_entity_poly.type
_entity_poly.pdbx_seq_one_letter_code
_entity_poly.pdbx_strand_id
1 'polypeptide(L)'
;MEYHGYATVVDTRVVCMRPKLSNAVFSTGSGYHLARLADPEVTPLGIKKVPDSEGRTTSRNYSATDGWPVAMCHCLSLHSHQGFITITGIYSVMEPDEQPPELDDWGESYILVNATSPEAATDFDGSDTWTSITLRADDGFSEDSMSFQVTLCMTAFQPQEMEIHATRPVSAPNEPALFWNTSTSAYNTANVQRQLVVNGAYASVTDRGLFKLEPRSWKWQHRPEFMSLTGVYFSTTDALENVSYQDFYPGTVNAAQYAIFMQITMTTSDPAVALQAYFTTLCAIAYYDRIIMFDLSAPSSRVSLVDVIRPVGWTAYVAVLGVTTFHLLLVLVTTSVFYRAGKLSRIGNAWTAVSQVLGPTTESWIREADMIDDKTVKSWLKVQELDTAFVRLEEVQGRVQLVSSMTR
;
A
#
# COMPACT_ATOMS: atom_id res chain seq x y z
N MET A 1 -0.94 7.43 8.24
CA MET A 1 -1.61 6.24 8.79
C MET A 1 -0.93 5.88 10.08
N GLU A 2 -1.71 5.61 11.11
CA GLU A 2 -1.24 5.22 12.42
C GLU A 2 -2.11 4.06 12.89
N TYR A 3 -1.48 3.07 13.50
CA TYR A 3 -2.11 1.89 14.04
C TYR A 3 -1.57 1.64 15.44
N HIS A 4 -2.49 1.45 16.38
CA HIS A 4 -2.18 1.07 17.74
C HIS A 4 -3.11 -0.08 18.15
N GLY A 5 -2.55 -1.21 18.56
CA GLY A 5 -3.32 -2.41 18.91
C GLY A 5 -2.50 -3.67 18.83
N TYR A 6 -3.12 -4.82 19.09
CA TYR A 6 -2.44 -6.12 19.01
C TYR A 6 -2.21 -6.55 17.57
N ALA A 7 -0.98 -6.99 17.29
CA ALA A 7 -0.61 -7.58 16.01
C ALA A 7 0.40 -8.72 16.24
N THR A 8 0.46 -9.63 15.26
CA THR A 8 1.53 -10.61 15.17
C THR A 8 2.80 -9.93 14.65
N VAL A 9 3.87 -9.99 15.43
CA VAL A 9 5.21 -9.52 15.08
C VAL A 9 6.09 -10.74 14.86
N VAL A 10 6.93 -10.72 13.83
CA VAL A 10 7.83 -11.83 13.50
C VAL A 10 9.26 -11.33 13.44
N ASP A 11 10.18 -12.05 14.09
CA ASP A 11 11.61 -11.77 13.99
C ASP A 11 12.17 -12.36 12.69
N THR A 12 12.22 -11.56 11.63
CA THR A 12 12.65 -12.01 10.29
C THR A 12 14.16 -11.98 10.08
N ARG A 13 14.97 -11.96 11.14
CA ARG A 13 16.43 -11.90 11.02
C ARG A 13 16.97 -13.19 10.39
N VAL A 14 17.94 -12.99 9.50
CA VAL A 14 18.76 -14.04 8.91
C VAL A 14 20.21 -13.64 9.11
N VAL A 15 21.05 -14.58 9.52
CA VAL A 15 22.51 -14.39 9.59
C VAL A 15 23.17 -15.49 8.81
N CYS A 16 24.04 -15.11 7.88
CA CYS A 16 24.90 -16.03 7.15
C CYS A 16 26.35 -15.83 7.58
N MET A 17 27.11 -16.91 7.54
CA MET A 17 28.51 -16.91 7.97
C MET A 17 29.32 -17.92 7.17
N ARG A 18 30.64 -17.67 7.13
CA ARG A 18 31.62 -18.54 6.49
C ARG A 18 31.78 -19.84 7.30
N PRO A 19 31.35 -21.00 6.78
CA PRO A 19 31.46 -22.26 7.53
C PRO A 19 32.87 -22.82 7.48
N LYS A 20 33.32 -23.44 8.58
CA LYS A 20 34.48 -24.35 8.52
C LYS A 20 34.04 -25.70 8.01
N LEU A 21 34.67 -26.11 6.92
CA LEU A 21 34.26 -27.28 6.18
C LEU A 21 35.29 -28.42 6.33
N SER A 22 34.87 -29.61 6.80
CA SER A 22 35.74 -30.81 6.93
C SER A 22 35.17 -32.04 6.21
N ASN A 23 36.03 -32.84 5.55
CA ASN A 23 35.68 -34.10 4.86
C ASN A 23 34.68 -33.97 3.70
N ALA A 24 34.92 -33.05 2.75
CA ALA A 24 34.14 -32.98 1.51
C ALA A 24 34.44 -34.21 0.64
N VAL A 25 33.40 -34.93 0.23
CA VAL A 25 33.48 -35.96 -0.82
C VAL A 25 32.67 -35.47 -2.02
N PHE A 26 33.14 -35.76 -3.23
CA PHE A 26 32.51 -35.43 -4.50
C PHE A 26 32.37 -36.71 -5.33
N SER A 27 31.13 -37.04 -5.73
CA SER A 27 30.81 -38.22 -6.55
C SER A 27 29.97 -37.82 -7.77
N THR A 28 30.27 -38.39 -8.94
CA THR A 28 29.74 -38.04 -10.26
C THR A 28 28.60 -38.97 -10.74
N GLY A 29 28.21 -39.97 -9.95
CA GLY A 29 27.34 -41.07 -10.42
C GLY A 29 25.89 -40.70 -10.79
N SER A 30 25.20 -39.89 -9.98
CA SER A 30 23.77 -39.53 -10.16
C SER A 30 23.52 -38.02 -9.98
N GLY A 31 24.55 -37.22 -10.27
CA GLY A 31 24.65 -35.80 -9.91
C GLY A 31 25.68 -35.58 -8.81
N TYR A 32 26.03 -34.32 -8.56
CA TYR A 32 27.15 -33.95 -7.70
C TYR A 32 26.79 -34.02 -6.22
N HIS A 33 27.33 -35.02 -5.52
CA HIS A 33 27.15 -35.19 -4.08
C HIS A 33 28.20 -34.44 -3.28
N LEU A 34 27.77 -33.44 -2.50
CA LEU A 34 28.59 -32.81 -1.46
C LEU A 34 28.05 -33.20 -0.09
N ALA A 35 28.80 -34.01 0.65
CA ALA A 35 28.54 -34.28 2.06
C ALA A 35 29.59 -33.57 2.92
N ARG A 36 29.17 -32.68 3.84
CA ARG A 36 30.12 -31.99 4.69
C ARG A 36 29.56 -31.49 6.01
N LEU A 37 30.49 -31.27 6.93
CA LEU A 37 30.29 -30.67 8.24
C LEU A 37 30.58 -29.19 8.17
N ALA A 38 29.70 -28.38 8.74
CA ALA A 38 29.89 -26.95 8.90
C ALA A 38 29.98 -26.64 10.39
N ASP A 39 31.13 -26.17 10.87
CA ASP A 39 31.28 -25.63 12.23
C ASP A 39 31.28 -24.09 12.20
N PRO A 40 30.35 -23.43 12.89
CA PRO A 40 30.34 -21.97 13.00
C PRO A 40 31.46 -21.48 13.92
N GLU A 41 32.46 -20.80 13.35
CA GLU A 41 33.62 -20.26 14.10
C GLU A 41 33.28 -18.97 14.87
N VAL A 42 32.34 -18.17 14.36
CA VAL A 42 31.89 -16.90 14.94
C VAL A 42 30.49 -17.10 15.53
N THR A 43 30.24 -16.58 16.73
CA THR A 43 28.89 -16.51 17.32
C THR A 43 28.33 -15.10 17.08
N PRO A 44 27.55 -14.87 16.01
CA PRO A 44 26.78 -13.65 15.84
C PRO A 44 25.91 -13.35 17.06
N LEU A 45 25.54 -12.08 17.23
CA LEU A 45 24.56 -11.65 18.22
C LEU A 45 23.26 -12.48 18.07
N GLY A 46 22.88 -13.20 19.12
CA GLY A 46 21.72 -14.09 19.14
C GLY A 46 22.05 -15.57 18.93
N ILE A 47 23.29 -15.93 18.61
CA ILE A 47 23.73 -17.33 18.56
C ILE A 47 24.30 -17.70 19.92
N LYS A 48 23.50 -18.37 20.74
CA LYS A 48 23.99 -19.08 21.93
C LYS A 48 24.50 -20.45 21.45
N LYS A 49 25.66 -20.90 21.92
CA LYS A 49 26.06 -22.30 21.71
C LYS A 49 25.27 -23.16 22.69
N VAL A 50 24.66 -24.25 22.21
CA VAL A 50 24.08 -25.25 23.10
C VAL A 50 25.22 -25.84 23.93
N PRO A 51 25.12 -25.88 25.28
CA PRO A 51 26.12 -26.56 26.12
C PRO A 51 26.29 -28.01 25.64
N ASP A 52 27.53 -28.50 25.55
CA ASP A 52 27.90 -29.84 25.03
C ASP A 52 27.63 -30.10 23.52
N SER A 53 27.52 -29.06 22.70
CA SER A 53 27.43 -29.21 21.24
C SER A 53 28.78 -29.33 20.51
N GLU A 54 29.90 -29.39 21.24
CA GLU A 54 31.22 -29.57 20.63
C GLU A 54 31.28 -30.91 19.88
N GLY A 55 31.32 -30.84 18.55
CA GLY A 55 31.49 -32.01 17.68
C GLY A 55 30.23 -32.63 17.07
N ARG A 56 29.03 -32.05 17.27
CA ARG A 56 27.82 -32.57 16.59
C ARG A 56 27.72 -32.06 15.15
N THR A 57 27.42 -33.00 14.27
CA THR A 57 27.87 -33.05 12.88
C THR A 57 26.65 -33.31 12.00
N THR A 58 26.23 -32.33 11.19
CA THR A 58 25.12 -32.49 10.24
C THR A 58 25.69 -32.84 8.86
N SER A 59 25.35 -34.01 8.32
CA SER A 59 25.74 -34.43 6.97
C SER A 59 24.49 -34.61 6.12
N ARG A 60 24.42 -33.92 4.98
CA ARG A 60 23.44 -34.18 3.93
C ARG A 60 24.17 -34.41 2.62
N ASN A 61 23.58 -35.24 1.76
CA ASN A 61 23.99 -35.40 0.38
C ASN A 61 23.15 -34.42 -0.46
N TYR A 62 23.81 -33.56 -1.21
CA TYR A 62 23.16 -32.69 -2.19
C TYR A 62 23.33 -33.26 -3.59
N SER A 63 22.51 -32.91 -4.56
CA SER A 63 22.78 -33.25 -5.97
C SER A 63 22.69 -31.97 -6.78
N ALA A 64 23.80 -31.55 -7.36
CA ALA A 64 23.80 -30.50 -8.37
C ALA A 64 23.95 -31.15 -9.76
N THR A 65 23.28 -30.59 -10.76
CA THR A 65 23.44 -30.95 -12.17
C THR A 65 24.08 -29.79 -12.92
N ASP A 66 24.80 -30.08 -14.01
CA ASP A 66 25.56 -29.09 -14.78
C ASP A 66 24.73 -27.86 -15.17
N GLY A 67 25.22 -26.68 -14.76
CA GLY A 67 24.70 -25.38 -15.19
C GLY A 67 23.62 -24.75 -14.31
N TRP A 68 23.39 -25.26 -13.09
CA TRP A 68 22.30 -24.79 -12.22
C TRP A 68 22.74 -23.86 -11.09
N PRO A 69 21.82 -23.01 -10.59
CA PRO A 69 22.12 -21.89 -9.71
C PRO A 69 21.99 -22.28 -8.23
N VAL A 70 22.34 -21.35 -7.32
CA VAL A 70 22.42 -21.55 -5.86
C VAL A 70 21.29 -22.44 -5.31
N ALA A 71 21.69 -23.51 -4.64
CA ALA A 71 20.81 -24.45 -3.94
C ALA A 71 20.75 -24.10 -2.45
N MET A 72 19.57 -24.23 -1.84
CA MET A 72 19.38 -24.10 -0.39
C MET A 72 18.99 -25.45 0.22
N CYS A 73 19.63 -25.74 1.34
CA CYS A 73 19.63 -27.07 1.92
C CYS A 73 19.42 -26.98 3.42
N HIS A 74 18.37 -27.60 3.95
CA HIS A 74 18.11 -27.56 5.38
C HIS A 74 19.05 -28.47 6.18
N CYS A 75 19.55 -27.97 7.31
CA CYS A 75 20.45 -28.67 8.21
C CYS A 75 19.64 -29.34 9.33
N LEU A 76 19.19 -30.58 9.10
CA LEU A 76 18.66 -31.44 10.16
C LEU A 76 19.79 -32.14 10.91
N SER A 77 19.89 -31.94 12.23
CA SER A 77 20.69 -32.82 13.09
C SER A 77 19.89 -34.09 13.38
N LEU A 78 20.12 -35.14 12.58
CA LEU A 78 19.65 -36.49 12.90
C LEU A 78 20.58 -37.10 13.95
N HIS A 79 20.13 -37.23 15.19
CA HIS A 79 20.74 -38.20 16.11
C HIS A 79 20.09 -39.57 15.93
N SER A 80 20.93 -40.53 15.57
CA SER A 80 20.65 -41.94 15.75
C SER A 80 20.55 -42.27 17.25
N HIS A 81 19.61 -43.14 17.57
CA HIS A 81 19.41 -43.87 18.83
C HIS A 81 18.61 -43.29 20.01
N GLN A 82 18.14 -42.04 20.05
CA GLN A 82 17.25 -41.62 21.18
C GLN A 82 16.28 -40.45 20.92
N GLY A 83 15.95 -40.16 19.66
CA GLY A 83 14.65 -39.53 19.33
C GLY A 83 14.50 -38.01 19.46
N PHE A 84 15.56 -37.21 19.40
CA PHE A 84 15.43 -35.74 19.33
C PHE A 84 16.27 -35.12 18.20
N ILE A 85 15.62 -34.24 17.43
CA ILE A 85 16.21 -33.40 16.38
C ILE A 85 16.85 -32.19 17.07
N THR A 86 18.11 -31.88 16.79
CA THR A 86 18.74 -30.65 17.32
C THR A 86 18.65 -29.56 16.24
N ILE A 87 17.88 -28.51 16.52
CA ILE A 87 17.75 -27.34 15.65
C ILE A 87 18.89 -26.36 16.00
N THR A 88 19.62 -25.87 14.99
CA THR A 88 20.80 -25.00 15.17
C THR A 88 20.63 -23.65 14.48
N GLY A 89 19.60 -22.88 14.81
CA GLY A 89 19.44 -21.51 14.30
C GLY A 89 19.81 -20.41 15.29
N ILE A 90 19.21 -19.24 15.11
CA ILE A 90 19.43 -18.06 15.95
C ILE A 90 18.28 -17.95 16.94
N TYR A 91 18.61 -17.56 18.17
CA TYR A 91 17.62 -17.20 19.17
C TYR A 91 16.96 -15.86 18.82
N SER A 92 15.63 -15.84 18.86
CA SER A 92 14.85 -14.62 18.60
C SER A 92 15.14 -13.58 19.67
N VAL A 93 15.30 -12.31 19.28
CA VAL A 93 15.44 -11.19 20.25
C VAL A 93 14.13 -10.91 20.98
N MET A 94 13.06 -11.54 20.51
CA MET A 94 11.77 -11.48 21.17
C MET A 94 11.69 -12.44 22.34
N GLU A 95 12.60 -13.37 22.52
CA GLU A 95 12.51 -14.31 23.65
C GLU A 95 12.90 -13.67 25.00
N PRO A 96 12.39 -14.18 26.14
CA PRO A 96 12.72 -13.65 27.46
C PRO A 96 14.09 -14.17 27.95
N ASP A 97 14.92 -13.27 28.49
CA ASP A 97 16.27 -13.59 28.99
C ASP A 97 16.29 -14.57 30.20
N GLU A 98 15.15 -14.79 30.85
CA GLU A 98 15.07 -15.41 32.18
C GLU A 98 14.97 -16.95 32.16
N GLN A 99 14.79 -17.58 31.00
CA GLN A 99 14.81 -19.04 30.85
C GLN A 99 15.86 -19.48 29.81
N PRO A 100 16.57 -20.59 30.05
CA PRO A 100 17.36 -21.20 28.98
C PRO A 100 16.38 -21.60 27.86
N PRO A 101 16.65 -21.21 26.59
CA PRO A 101 15.77 -21.60 25.49
C PRO A 101 15.54 -23.10 25.48
N GLU A 102 14.29 -23.50 25.35
CA GLU A 102 13.95 -24.86 24.98
C GLU A 102 14.42 -25.12 23.53
N LEU A 103 14.55 -26.39 23.14
CA LEU A 103 15.05 -26.74 21.80
C LEU A 103 14.14 -26.24 20.66
N ASP A 104 12.87 -26.01 20.95
CA ASP A 104 11.88 -25.50 19.99
C ASP A 104 11.93 -23.97 19.80
N ASP A 105 12.68 -23.25 20.64
CA ASP A 105 12.78 -21.77 20.58
C ASP A 105 13.82 -21.29 19.54
N TRP A 106 14.55 -22.21 18.93
CA TRP A 106 15.59 -21.90 17.96
C TRP A 106 15.01 -21.83 16.55
N GLY A 107 15.41 -20.82 15.78
CA GLY A 107 15.08 -20.81 14.35
C GLY A 107 15.86 -21.86 13.57
N GLU A 108 15.73 -21.86 12.24
CA GLU A 108 16.24 -22.93 11.39
C GLU A 108 17.63 -22.62 10.82
N SER A 109 18.35 -23.67 10.40
CA SER A 109 19.65 -23.56 9.72
C SER A 109 19.65 -24.15 8.32
N TYR A 110 20.36 -23.48 7.42
CA TYR A 110 20.43 -23.80 6.00
C TYR A 110 21.86 -23.68 5.49
N ILE A 111 22.32 -24.65 4.72
CA ILE A 111 23.52 -24.53 3.90
C ILE A 111 23.10 -24.07 2.51
N LEU A 112 23.77 -23.04 2.00
CA LEU A 112 23.64 -22.64 0.60
C LEU A 112 24.85 -23.11 -0.18
N VAL A 113 24.62 -23.68 -1.35
CA VAL A 113 25.67 -24.16 -2.24
C VAL A 113 25.52 -23.52 -3.61
N ASN A 114 26.53 -22.78 -4.03
CA ASN A 114 26.72 -22.35 -5.41
C ASN A 114 27.61 -23.38 -6.10
N ALA A 115 27.03 -24.16 -7.01
CA ALA A 115 27.73 -25.17 -7.80
C ALA A 115 27.85 -24.67 -9.24
N THR A 116 28.82 -23.81 -9.52
CA THR A 116 29.08 -23.31 -10.88
C THR A 116 30.29 -24.01 -11.48
N SER A 117 30.18 -24.43 -12.74
CA SER A 117 31.34 -24.81 -13.55
C SER A 117 32.36 -23.65 -13.54
N PRO A 118 33.68 -23.92 -13.56
CA PRO A 118 34.73 -22.90 -13.45
C PRO A 118 34.61 -21.70 -14.40
N GLU A 119 33.89 -21.85 -15.52
CA GLU A 119 33.73 -20.82 -16.55
C GLU A 119 32.54 -19.87 -16.30
N ALA A 120 31.64 -20.19 -15.36
CA ALA A 120 30.40 -19.43 -15.10
C ALA A 120 30.24 -18.98 -13.64
N ALA A 121 31.29 -19.08 -12.83
CA ALA A 121 31.26 -18.64 -11.44
C ALA A 121 31.05 -17.12 -11.35
N THR A 122 29.81 -16.68 -11.10
CA THR A 122 29.60 -15.38 -10.48
C THR A 122 30.18 -15.48 -9.09
N ASP A 123 31.32 -14.81 -8.91
CA ASP A 123 32.01 -14.80 -7.65
C ASP A 123 31.17 -14.10 -6.57
N PHE A 124 30.66 -14.86 -5.61
CA PHE A 124 29.90 -14.33 -4.48
C PHE A 124 30.80 -13.85 -3.31
N ASP A 125 32.12 -13.77 -3.47
CA ASP A 125 33.06 -13.40 -2.38
C ASP A 125 32.86 -11.95 -1.85
N GLY A 126 31.99 -11.16 -2.49
CA GLY A 126 31.68 -9.78 -2.08
C GLY A 126 31.05 -9.62 -0.69
N SER A 127 30.55 -10.69 -0.04
CA SER A 127 29.91 -10.62 1.29
C SER A 127 30.74 -11.20 2.44
N ASP A 128 31.96 -11.71 2.21
CA ASP A 128 32.78 -12.40 3.22
C ASP A 128 32.14 -13.63 3.92
N THR A 129 30.93 -14.02 3.51
CA THR A 129 30.16 -15.13 4.12
C THR A 129 30.32 -16.46 3.39
N TRP A 130 30.90 -16.45 2.20
CA TRP A 130 31.08 -17.64 1.37
C TRP A 130 32.45 -18.29 1.60
N THR A 131 32.50 -19.62 1.51
CA THR A 131 33.72 -20.42 1.48
C THR A 131 33.83 -21.12 0.13
N SER A 132 34.90 -20.83 -0.61
CA SER A 132 35.21 -21.51 -1.86
C SER A 132 35.95 -22.82 -1.59
N ILE A 133 35.50 -23.91 -2.23
CA ILE A 133 36.12 -25.23 -2.16
C ILE A 133 36.26 -25.79 -3.57
N THR A 134 37.42 -26.35 -3.89
CA THR A 134 37.62 -27.05 -5.18
C THR A 134 37.80 -28.53 -4.88
N LEU A 135 36.94 -29.36 -5.46
CA LEU A 135 36.96 -30.80 -5.31
C LEU A 135 37.29 -31.45 -6.66
N ARG A 136 37.96 -32.60 -6.60
CA ARG A 136 38.25 -33.44 -7.77
C ARG A 136 37.34 -34.66 -7.77
N ALA A 137 36.96 -35.13 -8.95
CA ALA A 137 36.28 -36.40 -9.14
C ALA A 137 37.00 -37.56 -8.43
N ASP A 138 36.28 -38.26 -7.55
CA ASP A 138 36.76 -39.47 -6.88
C ASP A 138 36.39 -40.75 -7.68
N ASP A 139 36.26 -40.61 -9.01
CA ASP A 139 35.96 -41.74 -9.90
C ASP A 139 37.22 -42.36 -10.54
N GLY A 140 38.40 -41.74 -10.37
CA GLY A 140 39.67 -42.25 -10.86
C GLY A 140 39.83 -42.25 -12.39
N PHE A 141 38.86 -41.70 -13.12
CA PHE A 141 38.85 -41.68 -14.59
C PHE A 141 38.78 -40.27 -15.20
N SER A 142 38.32 -39.27 -14.45
CA SER A 142 38.22 -37.87 -14.92
C SER A 142 39.16 -36.92 -14.14
N GLU A 143 39.75 -35.93 -14.82
CA GLU A 143 40.47 -34.81 -14.19
C GLU A 143 39.52 -33.65 -13.81
N ASP A 144 38.21 -33.88 -13.88
CA ASP A 144 37.23 -32.82 -13.67
C ASP A 144 37.29 -32.31 -12.23
N SER A 145 37.65 -31.03 -12.10
CA SER A 145 37.62 -30.29 -10.85
C SER A 145 36.42 -29.35 -10.85
N MET A 146 35.61 -29.42 -9.80
CA MET A 146 34.48 -28.52 -9.60
C MET A 146 34.76 -27.58 -8.43
N SER A 147 34.48 -26.30 -8.63
CA SER A 147 34.53 -25.30 -7.57
C SER A 147 33.12 -25.06 -7.03
N PHE A 148 32.99 -25.06 -5.72
CA PHE A 148 31.75 -24.74 -5.02
C PHE A 148 31.99 -23.55 -4.11
N GLN A 149 30.99 -22.68 -3.98
CA GLN A 149 30.94 -21.73 -2.88
C GLN A 149 29.84 -22.16 -1.91
N VAL A 150 30.17 -22.17 -0.62
CA VAL A 150 29.26 -22.64 0.43
C VAL A 150 29.15 -21.59 1.53
N THR A 151 27.93 -21.33 2.00
CA THR A 151 27.69 -20.53 3.20
C THR A 151 26.70 -21.22 4.14
N LEU A 152 26.77 -20.91 5.43
CA LEU A 152 25.84 -21.38 6.46
C LEU A 152 24.98 -20.21 6.90
N CYS A 153 23.67 -20.34 6.75
CA CYS A 153 22.68 -19.34 7.10
C CYS A 153 21.73 -19.86 8.18
N MET A 154 21.36 -18.98 9.10
CA MET A 154 20.47 -19.28 10.22
C MET A 154 19.39 -18.23 10.32
N THR A 155 18.20 -18.62 10.77
CA THR A 155 17.03 -17.75 10.88
C THR A 155 16.57 -17.63 12.33
N ALA A 156 15.75 -16.61 12.63
CA ALA A 156 15.16 -16.37 13.94
C ALA A 156 13.61 -16.28 13.91
N PHE A 157 12.97 -16.76 12.82
CA PHE A 157 11.55 -16.54 12.46
C PHE A 157 10.53 -17.08 13.46
N GLN A 158 10.48 -16.43 14.63
CA GLN A 158 9.54 -16.71 15.69
C GLN A 158 8.44 -15.65 15.65
N PRO A 159 7.15 -16.05 15.58
CA PRO A 159 6.03 -15.13 15.71
C PRO A 159 5.72 -14.83 17.17
N GLN A 160 5.24 -13.62 17.46
CA GLN A 160 4.72 -13.25 18.76
C GLN A 160 3.53 -12.30 18.61
N GLU A 161 2.48 -12.52 19.38
CA GLU A 161 1.38 -11.57 19.51
C GLU A 161 1.70 -10.50 20.57
N MET A 162 1.66 -9.23 20.17
CA MET A 162 1.88 -8.13 21.09
C MET A 162 1.19 -6.85 20.63
N GLU A 163 0.97 -5.94 21.57
CA GLU A 163 0.52 -4.59 21.25
C GLU A 163 1.64 -3.83 20.51
N ILE A 164 1.33 -3.22 19.38
CA ILE A 164 2.27 -2.42 18.60
C ILE A 164 1.72 -1.03 18.37
N HIS A 165 2.64 -0.08 18.26
CA HIS A 165 2.37 1.23 17.71
C HIS A 165 3.16 1.37 16.41
N ALA A 166 2.44 1.52 15.30
CA ALA A 166 2.98 1.49 13.95
C ALA A 166 2.53 2.74 13.18
N THR A 167 3.49 3.46 12.61
CA THR A 167 3.23 4.70 11.86
C THR A 167 3.74 4.60 10.43
N ARG A 168 2.96 5.10 9.48
CA ARG A 168 3.36 5.18 8.06
C ARG A 168 2.75 6.40 7.38
N PRO A 169 3.52 7.20 6.62
CA PRO A 169 2.97 8.30 5.84
C PRO A 169 1.91 7.85 4.82
N VAL A 170 0.97 8.73 4.48
CA VAL A 170 -0.12 8.41 3.53
C VAL A 170 0.41 8.21 2.11
N SER A 171 1.48 8.94 1.76
CA SER A 171 2.17 8.86 0.47
C SER A 171 3.07 7.64 0.31
N ALA A 172 3.00 6.67 1.22
CA ALA A 172 3.86 5.50 1.19
C ALA A 172 3.55 4.61 -0.03
N PRO A 173 4.58 3.99 -0.63
CA PRO A 173 4.40 3.01 -1.70
C PRO A 173 3.45 1.88 -1.33
N ASN A 174 2.78 1.32 -2.33
CA ASN A 174 2.01 0.09 -2.19
C ASN A 174 2.92 -1.08 -1.81
N GLU A 175 2.30 -2.12 -1.26
CA GLU A 175 2.97 -3.37 -0.93
C GLU A 175 3.72 -3.96 -2.14
N PRO A 176 4.92 -4.54 -1.93
CA PRO A 176 5.68 -5.10 -3.05
C PRO A 176 4.93 -6.26 -3.70
N ALA A 177 4.73 -6.13 -5.01
CA ALA A 177 4.21 -7.18 -5.86
C ALA A 177 5.26 -7.64 -6.86
N LEU A 178 5.22 -8.95 -7.17
CA LEU A 178 6.01 -9.61 -8.19
C LEU A 178 5.22 -9.64 -9.50
N PHE A 179 5.85 -9.20 -10.58
CA PHE A 179 5.24 -9.18 -11.90
C PHE A 179 6.10 -9.93 -12.89
N TRP A 180 5.47 -10.70 -13.79
CA TRP A 180 6.16 -11.29 -14.92
C TRP A 180 6.43 -10.22 -15.99
N ASN A 181 7.69 -10.01 -16.33
CA ASN A 181 8.08 -9.13 -17.42
C ASN A 181 8.19 -9.94 -18.73
N THR A 182 7.25 -9.72 -19.64
CA THR A 182 7.18 -10.42 -20.93
C THR A 182 8.32 -10.06 -21.86
N SER A 183 8.92 -8.87 -21.73
CA SER A 183 10.03 -8.44 -22.58
C SER A 183 11.35 -9.09 -22.21
N THR A 184 11.57 -9.38 -20.93
CA THR A 184 12.80 -10.02 -20.43
C THR A 184 12.63 -11.49 -20.10
N SER A 185 11.41 -12.04 -20.26
CA SER A 185 11.04 -13.41 -19.86
C SER A 185 11.49 -13.76 -18.43
N ALA A 186 11.32 -12.80 -17.50
CA ALA A 186 11.78 -12.93 -16.12
C ALA A 186 10.83 -12.25 -15.15
N TYR A 187 10.80 -12.71 -13.91
CA TYR A 187 10.10 -12.01 -12.83
C TYR A 187 10.83 -10.73 -12.45
N ASN A 188 10.07 -9.64 -12.29
CA ASN A 188 10.59 -8.38 -11.78
C ASN A 188 10.53 -8.38 -10.25
N THR A 189 11.70 -8.46 -9.61
CA THR A 189 11.84 -8.47 -8.15
C THR A 189 12.15 -7.09 -7.55
N ALA A 190 12.18 -6.02 -8.36
CA ALA A 190 12.65 -4.70 -7.94
C ALA A 190 11.87 -4.11 -6.75
N ASN A 191 10.58 -4.40 -6.64
CA ASN A 191 9.76 -3.92 -5.51
C ASN A 191 10.13 -4.64 -4.19
N VAL A 192 10.37 -5.96 -4.24
CA VAL A 192 10.84 -6.74 -3.09
C VAL A 192 12.24 -6.27 -2.69
N GLN A 193 13.12 -6.08 -3.68
CA GLN A 193 14.46 -5.55 -3.46
C GLN A 193 14.46 -4.18 -2.78
N ARG A 194 13.59 -3.27 -3.26
CA ARG A 194 13.41 -1.93 -2.67
C ARG A 194 12.94 -2.03 -1.22
N GLN A 195 12.04 -2.96 -0.91
CA GLN A 195 11.53 -3.12 0.44
C GLN A 195 12.64 -3.57 1.42
N LEU A 196 13.72 -4.22 0.99
CA LEU A 196 14.74 -4.81 1.87
C LEU A 196 16.12 -4.13 1.85
N VAL A 197 16.26 -2.99 1.16
CA VAL A 197 17.53 -2.24 1.05
C VAL A 197 18.65 -3.06 0.37
N VAL A 198 18.29 -3.74 -0.72
CA VAL A 198 19.20 -4.61 -1.47
C VAL A 198 20.42 -3.88 -2.09
N ASN A 199 20.44 -2.54 -2.18
CA ASN A 199 21.53 -1.80 -2.85
C ASN A 199 22.19 -0.70 -1.98
N GLY A 200 22.12 -0.78 -0.65
CA GLY A 200 22.86 0.13 0.26
C GLY A 200 22.50 1.63 0.19
N ALA A 201 21.66 2.06 -0.75
CA ALA A 201 21.09 3.39 -0.75
C ALA A 201 20.17 3.51 0.47
N TYR A 202 20.42 4.51 1.31
CA TYR A 202 19.69 4.86 2.54
C TYR A 202 18.22 5.23 2.25
N ALA A 203 17.44 4.32 1.69
CA ALA A 203 16.00 4.45 1.58
C ALA A 203 15.45 4.41 3.00
N SER A 204 14.79 5.50 3.39
CA SER A 204 14.16 5.57 4.70
C SER A 204 13.08 4.49 4.81
N VAL A 205 12.67 4.13 6.04
CA VAL A 205 11.54 3.21 6.28
C VAL A 205 10.29 3.64 5.49
N THR A 206 10.08 4.95 5.37
CA THR A 206 9.01 5.54 4.56
C THR A 206 9.15 5.26 3.07
N ASP A 207 10.34 5.45 2.50
CA ASP A 207 10.60 5.24 1.06
C ASP A 207 10.42 3.77 0.65
N ARG A 208 10.56 2.87 1.63
CA ARG A 208 10.37 1.42 1.48
C ARG A 208 8.89 1.00 1.62
N GLY A 209 7.99 1.93 1.92
CA GLY A 209 6.56 1.65 2.13
C GLY A 209 6.25 0.91 3.44
N LEU A 210 7.22 0.85 4.36
CA LEU A 210 7.12 0.12 5.61
C LEU A 210 6.50 0.97 6.72
N PHE A 211 5.86 0.29 7.68
CA PHE A 211 5.49 0.91 8.94
C PHE A 211 6.72 1.05 9.83
N LYS A 212 6.90 2.22 10.43
CA LYS A 212 7.85 2.43 11.51
C LYS A 212 7.19 1.98 12.81
N LEU A 213 7.79 0.98 13.44
CA LEU A 213 7.41 0.53 14.78
C LEU A 213 8.02 1.45 15.84
N GLU A 214 7.25 1.78 16.87
CA GLU A 214 7.77 2.51 18.03
C GLU A 214 8.80 1.66 18.80
N PRO A 215 9.93 2.23 19.27
CA PRO A 215 10.89 1.48 20.07
C PRO A 215 10.26 0.97 21.37
N ARG A 216 10.28 -0.35 21.58
CA ARG A 216 9.83 -1.00 22.82
C ARG A 216 10.68 -2.22 23.14
N SER A 217 10.46 -2.79 24.33
CA SER A 217 10.92 -4.16 24.61
C SER A 217 10.12 -5.10 23.71
N TRP A 218 10.83 -5.79 22.82
CA TRP A 218 10.28 -6.82 21.94
C TRP A 218 10.23 -8.19 22.62
N LYS A 219 10.58 -8.27 23.90
CA LYS A 219 10.59 -9.52 24.66
C LYS A 219 9.19 -10.11 24.85
N TRP A 220 9.15 -11.43 24.98
CA TRP A 220 7.96 -12.22 25.22
C TRP A 220 7.35 -11.79 26.53
N GLN A 221 6.10 -11.36 26.43
CA GLN A 221 5.26 -11.19 27.60
C GLN A 221 4.45 -12.48 27.69
N HIS A 222 4.74 -13.30 28.68
CA HIS A 222 4.02 -14.55 28.90
C HIS A 222 2.54 -14.25 29.11
N ARG A 223 1.73 -14.62 28.11
CA ARG A 223 0.29 -14.39 28.05
C ARG A 223 -0.41 -15.71 27.75
N PRO A 224 -0.76 -16.50 28.78
CA PRO A 224 -1.31 -17.83 28.60
C PRO A 224 -2.61 -17.84 27.79
N GLU A 225 -3.34 -16.73 27.74
CA GLU A 225 -4.55 -16.55 26.92
C GLU A 225 -4.30 -16.61 25.39
N PHE A 226 -3.09 -16.30 24.90
CA PHE A 226 -2.77 -16.29 23.47
C PHE A 226 -1.98 -17.52 23.02
N MET A 227 -1.36 -18.23 23.96
CA MET A 227 -0.55 -19.43 23.70
C MET A 227 -1.36 -20.64 23.19
N SER A 228 -2.69 -20.63 23.38
CA SER A 228 -3.60 -21.73 23.05
C SER A 228 -4.37 -21.55 21.73
N LEU A 229 -4.29 -20.39 21.08
CA LEU A 229 -5.15 -20.06 19.92
C LEU A 229 -4.47 -20.23 18.57
N THR A 230 -3.14 -20.24 18.53
CA THR A 230 -2.35 -20.50 17.32
C THR A 230 -2.00 -21.98 17.25
N GLY A 231 -2.93 -22.84 16.84
CA GLY A 231 -2.50 -24.13 16.28
C GLY A 231 -1.44 -23.82 15.21
N VAL A 232 -0.25 -24.41 15.32
CA VAL A 232 0.94 -24.14 14.48
C VAL A 232 0.56 -23.97 13.00
N TYR A 233 -0.38 -24.80 12.54
CA TYR A 233 -1.00 -24.86 11.21
C TYR A 233 -1.65 -23.58 10.65
N PHE A 234 -1.93 -22.57 11.48
CA PHE A 234 -2.61 -21.32 11.07
C PHE A 234 -1.77 -20.06 11.27
N SER A 235 -0.49 -20.20 11.60
CA SER A 235 0.42 -19.06 11.74
C SER A 235 0.92 -18.55 10.38
N THR A 236 1.37 -17.29 10.33
CA THR A 236 2.04 -16.71 9.15
C THR A 236 3.38 -17.37 8.85
N THR A 237 3.96 -18.06 9.83
CA THR A 237 5.27 -18.73 9.76
C THR A 237 5.17 -20.22 9.45
N ASP A 238 3.97 -20.82 9.46
CA ASP A 238 3.72 -22.25 9.14
C ASP A 238 4.28 -22.68 7.76
N ALA A 239 4.26 -21.75 6.80
CA ALA A 239 4.85 -22.02 5.48
C ALA A 239 6.37 -22.28 5.54
N LEU A 240 7.05 -21.79 6.59
CA LEU A 240 8.50 -21.99 6.78
C LEU A 240 8.83 -23.42 7.21
N GLU A 241 7.97 -24.04 8.03
CA GLU A 241 8.12 -25.44 8.41
C GLU A 241 8.05 -26.35 7.19
N ASN A 242 7.18 -26.06 6.22
CA ASN A 242 7.08 -26.86 5.00
C ASN A 242 8.32 -26.72 4.09
N VAL A 243 8.98 -25.56 4.13
CA VAL A 243 10.24 -25.33 3.38
C VAL A 243 11.43 -25.99 4.06
N SER A 244 11.42 -26.18 5.39
CA SER A 244 12.53 -26.81 6.10
C SER A 244 12.74 -28.28 5.69
N TYR A 245 11.71 -28.99 5.20
CA TYR A 245 11.85 -30.41 4.86
C TYR A 245 12.40 -30.71 3.45
N GLN A 246 12.48 -29.73 2.54
CA GLN A 246 12.83 -29.98 1.13
C GLN A 246 14.04 -29.18 0.64
N ASP A 247 14.81 -29.78 -0.25
CA ASP A 247 15.91 -29.09 -0.92
C ASP A 247 15.35 -28.11 -1.97
N PHE A 248 15.92 -26.92 -1.98
CA PHE A 248 15.49 -25.81 -2.81
C PHE A 248 16.42 -25.67 -4.02
N TYR A 249 15.90 -25.92 -5.21
CA TYR A 249 16.58 -25.72 -6.49
C TYR A 249 15.52 -25.41 -7.57
N PRO A 250 15.90 -24.88 -8.75
CA PRO A 250 14.89 -24.53 -9.73
C PRO A 250 14.08 -25.77 -10.16
N GLY A 251 12.75 -25.63 -10.15
CA GLY A 251 11.82 -26.73 -10.43
C GLY A 251 11.22 -27.41 -9.19
N THR A 252 11.80 -27.27 -7.99
CA THR A 252 11.16 -27.75 -6.75
C THR A 252 10.24 -26.72 -6.12
N VAL A 253 10.52 -25.44 -6.34
CA VAL A 253 9.69 -24.31 -5.89
C VAL A 253 9.06 -23.58 -7.07
N ASN A 254 8.02 -22.80 -6.77
CA ASN A 254 7.41 -21.91 -7.75
C ASN A 254 8.46 -20.95 -8.36
N ALA A 255 8.43 -20.77 -9.68
CA ALA A 255 9.42 -19.98 -10.40
C ALA A 255 9.52 -18.51 -9.92
N ALA A 256 8.41 -17.92 -9.45
CA ALA A 256 8.41 -16.57 -8.90
C ALA A 256 9.21 -16.49 -7.60
N GLN A 257 9.05 -17.49 -6.73
CA GLN A 257 9.77 -17.58 -5.47
C GLN A 257 11.27 -17.83 -5.68
N TYR A 258 11.59 -18.73 -6.61
CA TYR A 258 12.98 -18.98 -7.00
C TYR A 258 13.66 -17.71 -7.52
N ALA A 259 12.94 -16.92 -8.33
CA ALA A 259 13.47 -15.68 -8.89
C ALA A 259 13.81 -14.62 -7.83
N ILE A 260 13.04 -14.53 -6.72
CA ILE A 260 13.37 -13.61 -5.61
C ILE A 260 14.74 -13.95 -5.04
N PHE A 261 14.91 -15.19 -4.57
CA PHE A 261 16.13 -15.65 -3.95
C PHE A 261 17.32 -15.51 -4.91
N MET A 262 17.16 -16.00 -6.13
CA MET A 262 18.23 -16.05 -7.11
C MET A 262 18.67 -14.64 -7.58
N GLN A 263 17.72 -13.76 -7.94
CA GLN A 263 18.07 -12.42 -8.41
C GLN A 263 18.70 -11.57 -7.30
N ILE A 264 18.21 -11.68 -6.05
CA ILE A 264 18.78 -10.94 -4.92
C ILE A 264 20.18 -11.45 -4.60
N THR A 265 20.37 -12.77 -4.56
CA THR A 265 21.71 -13.37 -4.37
C THR A 265 22.68 -12.86 -5.45
N MET A 266 22.25 -12.86 -6.72
CA MET A 266 23.07 -12.37 -7.84
C MET A 266 23.34 -10.87 -7.84
N THR A 267 22.43 -10.06 -7.30
CA THR A 267 22.57 -8.59 -7.32
C THR A 267 23.39 -8.08 -6.14
N THR A 268 23.29 -8.75 -4.99
CA THR A 268 23.89 -8.28 -3.72
C THR A 268 25.14 -9.03 -3.32
N SER A 269 25.32 -10.26 -3.84
CA SER A 269 26.25 -11.25 -3.30
C SER A 269 26.06 -11.55 -1.80
N ASP A 270 24.94 -11.10 -1.21
CA ASP A 270 24.59 -11.27 0.21
C ASP A 270 23.48 -12.33 0.35
N PRO A 271 23.83 -13.55 0.80
CA PRO A 271 22.87 -14.63 0.97
C PRO A 271 21.85 -14.37 2.09
N ALA A 272 22.20 -13.58 3.11
CA ALA A 272 21.32 -13.29 4.23
C ALA A 272 20.14 -12.43 3.77
N VAL A 273 20.41 -11.40 2.98
CA VAL A 273 19.39 -10.53 2.39
C VAL A 273 18.48 -11.32 1.43
N ALA A 274 19.05 -12.22 0.63
CA ALA A 274 18.29 -13.06 -0.28
C ALA A 274 17.33 -14.02 0.44
N LEU A 275 17.81 -14.70 1.48
CA LEU A 275 16.98 -15.57 2.32
C LEU A 275 15.92 -14.79 3.10
N GLN A 276 16.30 -13.65 3.68
CA GLN A 276 15.35 -12.77 4.36
C GLN A 276 14.22 -12.36 3.42
N ALA A 277 14.53 -12.02 2.16
CA ALA A 277 13.53 -11.67 1.15
C ALA A 277 12.60 -12.83 0.80
N TYR A 278 13.18 -14.01 0.59
CA TYR A 278 12.45 -15.21 0.26
C TYR A 278 11.47 -15.59 1.38
N PHE A 279 11.95 -15.72 2.61
CA PHE A 279 11.12 -16.11 3.75
C PHE A 279 10.08 -15.04 4.12
N THR A 280 10.43 -13.75 4.06
CA THR A 280 9.47 -12.66 4.32
C THR A 280 8.35 -12.67 3.28
N THR A 281 8.68 -12.87 1.99
CA THR A 281 7.65 -12.96 0.94
C THR A 281 6.77 -14.19 1.11
N LEU A 282 7.36 -15.32 1.52
CA LEU A 282 6.61 -16.53 1.80
C LEU A 282 5.63 -16.34 2.98
N CYS A 283 6.07 -15.69 4.05
CA CYS A 283 5.21 -15.33 5.18
C CYS A 283 4.08 -14.38 4.76
N ALA A 284 4.36 -13.42 3.87
CA ALA A 284 3.34 -12.52 3.34
C ALA A 284 2.26 -13.27 2.53
N ILE A 285 2.68 -14.24 1.70
CA ILE A 285 1.73 -15.11 0.97
C ILE A 285 0.85 -15.88 1.96
N ALA A 286 1.46 -16.50 2.97
CA ALA A 286 0.75 -17.25 4.01
C ALA A 286 -0.21 -16.35 4.81
N TYR A 287 0.19 -15.12 5.11
CA TYR A 287 -0.64 -14.12 5.79
C TYR A 287 -1.88 -13.77 4.96
N TYR A 288 -1.73 -13.46 3.67
CA TYR A 288 -2.87 -13.09 2.84
C TYR A 288 -3.80 -14.24 2.52
N ASP A 289 -3.27 -15.46 2.40
CA ASP A 289 -4.08 -16.67 2.23
C ASP A 289 -4.99 -16.92 3.45
N ARG A 290 -4.48 -16.63 4.65
CA ARG A 290 -5.16 -16.85 5.92
C ARG A 290 -5.83 -15.60 6.51
N ILE A 291 -5.82 -14.46 5.82
CA ILE A 291 -6.26 -13.18 6.40
C ILE A 291 -7.70 -13.20 6.93
N ILE A 292 -8.57 -14.01 6.33
CA ILE A 292 -9.96 -14.17 6.75
C ILE A 292 -10.12 -15.02 8.01
N MET A 293 -9.09 -15.79 8.38
CA MET A 293 -9.07 -16.64 9.57
C MET A 293 -8.55 -15.89 10.80
N PHE A 294 -7.92 -14.72 10.62
CA PHE A 294 -7.50 -13.87 11.73
C PHE A 294 -8.71 -13.09 12.27
N ASP A 295 -9.50 -13.76 13.12
CA ASP A 295 -10.76 -13.25 13.68
C ASP A 295 -10.64 -12.79 15.14
N LEU A 296 -9.44 -12.81 15.69
CA LEU A 296 -9.16 -12.37 17.05
C LEU A 296 -9.48 -10.87 17.21
N SER A 297 -10.50 -10.58 18.03
CA SER A 297 -10.94 -9.21 18.31
C SER A 297 -10.20 -8.67 19.54
N ALA A 298 -9.34 -7.67 19.32
CA ALA A 298 -8.67 -6.92 20.37
C ALA A 298 -8.91 -5.41 20.19
N PRO A 299 -8.95 -4.62 21.27
CA PRO A 299 -9.03 -3.17 21.17
C PRO A 299 -7.89 -2.63 20.31
N SER A 300 -8.23 -1.96 19.22
CA SER A 300 -7.27 -1.30 18.34
C SER A 300 -7.82 0.04 17.87
N SER A 301 -6.92 0.99 17.65
CA SER A 301 -7.22 2.29 17.07
C SER A 301 -6.41 2.47 15.79
N ARG A 302 -7.08 2.89 14.73
CA ARG A 302 -6.47 3.21 13.44
C ARG A 302 -6.81 4.63 13.05
N VAL A 303 -5.79 5.44 12.76
CA VAL A 303 -5.94 6.78 12.20
C VAL A 303 -5.53 6.77 10.73
N SER A 304 -6.50 6.89 9.84
CA SER A 304 -6.27 7.07 8.41
C SER A 304 -6.31 8.57 8.09
N LEU A 305 -5.15 9.15 7.85
CA LEU A 305 -5.04 10.52 7.33
C LEU A 305 -5.47 10.50 5.86
N VAL A 306 -6.39 11.37 5.48
CA VAL A 306 -6.88 11.54 4.10
C VAL A 306 -6.47 12.91 3.62
N ASP A 307 -5.95 12.99 2.39
CA ASP A 307 -5.69 14.28 1.76
C ASP A 307 -7.02 14.98 1.46
N VAL A 308 -7.28 16.05 2.20
CA VAL A 308 -8.45 16.90 1.99
C VAL A 308 -8.00 18.17 1.28
N ILE A 309 -8.70 18.56 0.21
CA ILE A 309 -8.48 19.84 -0.46
C ILE A 309 -8.80 20.95 0.53
N ARG A 310 -7.78 21.48 1.20
CA ARG A 310 -7.91 22.66 2.05
C ARG A 310 -7.85 23.89 1.15
N PRO A 311 -8.88 24.77 1.12
CA PRO A 311 -8.80 26.00 0.36
C PRO A 311 -7.65 26.85 0.89
N VAL A 312 -6.65 27.07 0.04
CA VAL A 312 -5.38 27.74 0.39
C VAL A 312 -5.56 29.27 0.46
N GLY A 313 -6.72 29.80 0.04
CA GLY A 313 -6.99 31.23 0.04
C GLY A 313 -8.46 31.57 0.24
N TRP A 314 -8.69 32.58 1.09
CA TRP A 314 -10.02 33.16 1.34
C TRP A 314 -10.42 34.21 0.30
N THR A 315 -9.48 34.61 -0.57
CA THR A 315 -9.67 35.70 -1.54
C THR A 315 -10.81 35.44 -2.51
N ALA A 316 -10.85 34.25 -3.10
CA ALA A 316 -11.93 33.84 -4.02
C ALA A 316 -13.28 33.77 -3.30
N TYR A 317 -13.31 33.25 -2.06
CA TYR A 317 -14.52 33.18 -1.26
C TYR A 317 -15.08 34.57 -0.92
N VAL A 318 -14.23 35.49 -0.46
CA VAL A 318 -14.62 36.88 -0.13
C VAL A 318 -15.10 37.62 -1.39
N ALA A 319 -14.44 37.43 -2.53
CA ALA A 319 -14.85 38.04 -3.79
C ALA A 319 -16.25 37.56 -4.23
N VAL A 320 -16.51 36.25 -4.19
CA VAL A 320 -17.82 35.68 -4.53
C VAL A 320 -18.88 36.19 -3.56
N LEU A 321 -18.61 36.16 -2.26
CA LEU A 321 -19.55 36.63 -1.24
C LEU A 321 -19.90 38.11 -1.45
N GLY A 322 -18.90 38.96 -1.73
CA GLY A 322 -19.09 40.38 -2.01
C GLY A 322 -19.96 40.64 -3.23
N VAL A 323 -19.70 39.94 -4.34
CA VAL A 323 -20.49 40.07 -5.58
C VAL A 323 -21.93 39.61 -5.36
N THR A 324 -22.14 38.50 -4.66
CA THR A 324 -23.48 37.98 -4.35
C THR A 324 -24.25 38.94 -3.44
N THR A 325 -23.64 39.46 -2.37
CA THR A 325 -24.30 40.43 -1.48
C THR A 325 -24.64 41.72 -2.23
N PHE A 326 -23.73 42.24 -3.06
CA PHE A 326 -23.99 43.43 -3.85
C PHE A 326 -25.14 43.23 -4.85
N HIS A 327 -25.19 42.08 -5.53
CA HIS A 327 -26.28 41.74 -6.44
C HIS A 327 -27.63 41.66 -5.71
N LEU A 328 -27.68 41.00 -4.54
CA LEU A 328 -28.89 40.91 -3.74
C LEU A 328 -29.37 42.29 -3.27
N LEU A 329 -28.47 43.19 -2.89
CA LEU A 329 -28.80 44.57 -2.55
C LEU A 329 -29.40 45.32 -3.74
N LEU A 330 -28.82 45.18 -4.94
CA LEU A 330 -29.36 45.79 -6.16
C LEU A 330 -30.76 45.26 -6.49
N VAL A 331 -30.97 43.95 -6.38
CA VAL A 331 -32.30 43.33 -6.60
C VAL A 331 -33.31 43.84 -5.57
N LEU A 332 -32.93 43.97 -4.30
CA LEU A 332 -33.79 44.54 -3.25
C LEU A 332 -34.15 46.00 -3.51
N VAL A 333 -33.19 46.82 -3.92
CA VAL A 333 -33.40 48.24 -4.22
C VAL A 333 -34.35 48.39 -5.41
N THR A 334 -34.06 47.70 -6.52
CA THR A 334 -34.90 47.74 -7.73
C THR A 334 -36.32 47.26 -7.45
N THR A 335 -36.47 46.15 -6.71
CA THR A 335 -37.78 45.65 -6.26
C THR A 335 -38.52 46.66 -5.38
N SER A 336 -37.83 47.31 -4.45
CA SER A 336 -38.42 48.32 -3.55
C SER A 336 -38.88 49.56 -4.30
N VAL A 337 -38.09 50.02 -5.28
CA VAL A 337 -38.45 51.13 -6.16
C VAL A 337 -39.68 50.77 -6.99
N PHE A 338 -39.71 49.59 -7.60
CA PHE A 338 -40.86 49.09 -8.36
C PHE A 338 -42.11 48.96 -7.50
N TYR A 339 -41.98 48.46 -6.27
CA TYR A 339 -43.10 48.33 -5.34
C TYR A 339 -43.68 49.69 -4.94
N ARG A 340 -42.83 50.69 -4.71
CA ARG A 340 -43.27 52.05 -4.34
C ARG A 340 -43.85 52.83 -5.52
N ALA A 341 -43.24 52.71 -6.70
CA ALA A 341 -43.64 53.46 -7.90
C ALA A 341 -44.79 52.78 -8.68
N GLY A 342 -44.95 51.46 -8.57
CA GLY A 342 -45.91 50.66 -9.33
C GLY A 342 -47.37 50.70 -8.82
N LYS A 343 -47.77 51.74 -8.08
CA LYS A 343 -49.15 51.85 -7.56
C LYS A 343 -50.20 52.07 -8.66
N LEU A 344 -49.82 52.65 -9.80
CA LEU A 344 -50.77 53.13 -10.82
C LEU A 344 -50.68 52.40 -12.17
N SER A 345 -49.61 51.63 -12.41
CA SER A 345 -49.43 50.89 -13.66
C SER A 345 -48.82 49.52 -13.36
N ARG A 346 -49.58 48.46 -13.64
CA ARG A 346 -49.09 47.08 -13.64
C ARG A 346 -48.64 46.76 -15.06
N ILE A 347 -47.34 46.54 -15.24
CA ILE A 347 -46.76 46.10 -16.51
C ILE A 347 -47.48 44.82 -16.96
N GLY A 348 -48.01 44.83 -18.18
CA GLY A 348 -48.69 43.69 -18.80
C GLY A 348 -50.22 43.67 -18.67
N ASN A 349 -50.85 44.62 -17.98
CA ASN A 349 -52.31 44.68 -17.92
C ASN A 349 -52.90 45.74 -18.86
N ALA A 350 -53.07 45.39 -20.14
CA ALA A 350 -53.68 46.27 -21.14
C ALA A 350 -55.06 46.81 -20.72
N TRP A 351 -55.81 46.06 -19.90
CA TRP A 351 -57.11 46.50 -19.37
C TRP A 351 -57.01 47.68 -18.41
N THR A 352 -55.85 47.90 -17.76
CA THR A 352 -55.64 49.12 -16.96
C THR A 352 -55.46 50.35 -17.84
N ALA A 353 -54.83 50.23 -19.01
CA ALA A 353 -54.76 51.34 -19.97
C ALA A 353 -56.14 51.64 -20.57
N VAL A 354 -56.88 50.59 -20.96
CA VAL A 354 -58.26 50.73 -21.48
C VAL A 354 -59.20 51.33 -20.43
N SER A 355 -59.09 50.93 -19.16
CA SER A 355 -59.89 51.53 -18.09
C SER A 355 -59.45 52.96 -17.75
N GLN A 356 -58.18 53.33 -17.88
CA GLN A 356 -57.79 54.74 -17.72
C GLN A 356 -58.37 55.63 -18.85
N VAL A 357 -58.55 55.05 -20.04
CA VAL A 357 -59.07 55.73 -21.23
C VAL A 357 -60.61 55.73 -21.29
N LEU A 358 -61.31 54.75 -20.71
CA LEU A 358 -62.77 54.73 -20.57
C LEU A 358 -63.23 55.45 -19.29
N GLY A 359 -63.35 56.77 -19.35
CA GLY A 359 -63.91 57.61 -18.28
C GLY A 359 -65.21 58.29 -18.72
N PRO A 360 -65.92 59.00 -17.82
CA PRO A 360 -67.20 59.66 -18.16
C PRO A 360 -67.11 60.64 -19.33
N THR A 361 -65.93 61.23 -19.56
CA THR A 361 -65.67 62.17 -20.65
C THR A 361 -65.43 61.49 -22.00
N THR A 362 -64.83 60.30 -21.99
CA THR A 362 -64.35 59.61 -23.19
C THR A 362 -65.17 58.37 -23.55
N GLU A 363 -66.03 57.88 -22.65
CA GLU A 363 -66.86 56.70 -22.86
C GLU A 363 -67.79 56.86 -24.07
N SER A 364 -68.45 58.01 -24.23
CA SER A 364 -69.30 58.28 -25.39
C SER A 364 -68.49 58.30 -26.69
N TRP A 365 -67.33 58.94 -26.69
CA TRP A 365 -66.44 59.01 -27.85
C TRP A 365 -65.96 57.63 -28.30
N ILE A 366 -65.60 56.77 -27.34
CA ILE A 366 -65.08 55.44 -27.62
C ILE A 366 -66.20 54.49 -28.06
N ARG A 367 -67.39 54.55 -27.43
CA ARG A 367 -68.55 53.75 -27.84
C ARG A 367 -69.03 54.08 -29.25
N GLU A 368 -68.97 55.34 -29.66
CA GLU A 368 -69.33 55.76 -31.01
C GLU A 368 -68.28 55.35 -32.05
N ALA A 369 -67.02 55.14 -31.63
CA ALA A 369 -65.92 54.75 -32.49
C ALA A 369 -65.70 53.22 -32.62
N ASP A 370 -66.43 52.38 -31.88
CA ASP A 370 -66.19 50.93 -31.69
C ASP A 370 -66.16 50.10 -32.99
N MET A 371 -66.71 50.61 -34.10
CA MET A 371 -66.77 49.94 -35.41
C MET A 371 -66.31 50.82 -36.57
N ILE A 372 -65.57 51.90 -36.30
CA ILE A 372 -65.18 52.92 -37.28
C ILE A 372 -63.66 52.90 -37.46
N ASP A 373 -63.18 53.03 -38.69
CA ASP A 373 -61.73 53.08 -38.94
C ASP A 373 -61.11 54.41 -38.48
N ASP A 374 -59.83 54.37 -38.12
CA ASP A 374 -59.09 55.51 -37.58
C ASP A 374 -59.14 56.78 -38.45
N LYS A 375 -59.21 56.65 -39.79
CA LYS A 375 -59.27 57.84 -40.67
C LYS A 375 -60.63 58.53 -40.53
N THR A 376 -61.69 57.74 -40.47
CA THR A 376 -63.05 58.24 -40.27
C THR A 376 -63.20 58.84 -38.86
N VAL A 377 -62.68 58.19 -37.81
CA VAL A 377 -62.65 58.74 -36.43
C VAL A 377 -61.89 60.07 -36.39
N LYS A 378 -60.72 60.17 -37.03
CA LYS A 378 -59.93 61.41 -37.09
C LYS A 378 -60.66 62.55 -37.82
N SER A 379 -61.42 62.22 -38.86
CA SER A 379 -62.24 63.21 -39.57
C SER A 379 -63.42 63.68 -38.71
N TRP A 380 -64.03 62.77 -37.96
CA TRP A 380 -65.14 63.05 -37.06
C TRP A 380 -64.72 63.93 -35.87
N LEU A 381 -63.58 63.62 -35.24
CA LEU A 381 -63.01 64.44 -34.16
C LEU A 381 -62.70 65.87 -34.62
N LYS A 382 -62.25 66.05 -35.88
CA LYS A 382 -62.06 67.39 -36.49
C LYS A 382 -63.37 68.12 -36.72
N VAL A 383 -64.42 67.42 -37.13
CA VAL A 383 -65.75 68.01 -37.36
C VAL A 383 -66.41 68.44 -36.04
N GLN A 384 -66.15 67.71 -34.96
CA GLN A 384 -66.64 68.03 -33.61
C GLN A 384 -65.72 68.97 -32.80
N GLU A 385 -64.64 69.48 -33.40
CA GLU A 385 -63.58 70.30 -32.76
C GLU A 385 -62.89 69.63 -31.56
N LEU A 386 -63.05 68.31 -31.41
CA LEU A 386 -62.46 67.52 -30.32
C LEU A 386 -60.98 67.20 -30.55
N ASP A 387 -60.46 67.39 -31.76
CA ASP A 387 -59.04 67.20 -32.07
C ASP A 387 -58.11 68.23 -31.41
N THR A 388 -58.69 69.33 -30.91
CA THR A 388 -57.99 70.38 -30.16
C THR A 388 -58.38 70.43 -28.68
N ALA A 389 -59.22 69.51 -28.22
CA ALA A 389 -59.68 69.47 -26.84
C ALA A 389 -58.54 69.10 -25.87
N PHE A 390 -58.35 69.91 -24.84
CA PHE A 390 -57.38 69.61 -23.78
C PHE A 390 -57.98 68.64 -22.77
N VAL A 391 -57.35 67.48 -22.67
CA VAL A 391 -57.65 66.48 -21.66
C VAL A 391 -56.48 66.39 -20.68
N ARG A 392 -56.79 66.29 -19.39
CA ARG A 392 -55.79 66.06 -18.33
C ARG A 392 -55.99 64.69 -17.72
N LEU A 393 -54.89 64.08 -17.26
CA LEU A 393 -54.95 62.89 -16.43
C LEU A 393 -55.10 63.33 -14.98
N GLU A 394 -56.18 62.89 -14.34
CA GLU A 394 -56.46 63.20 -12.93
C GLU A 394 -56.85 61.92 -12.19
N GLU A 395 -56.44 61.81 -10.94
CA GLU A 395 -56.86 60.71 -10.06
C GLU A 395 -58.19 61.07 -9.40
N VAL A 396 -59.25 60.38 -9.80
CA VAL A 396 -60.60 60.57 -9.26
C VAL A 396 -61.03 59.27 -8.60
N GLN A 397 -61.30 59.31 -7.29
CA GLN A 397 -61.73 58.15 -6.50
C GLN A 397 -60.81 56.91 -6.62
N GLY A 398 -59.49 57.13 -6.70
CA GLY A 398 -58.50 56.04 -6.76
C GLY A 398 -58.29 55.41 -8.14
N ARG A 399 -58.86 56.00 -9.20
CA ARG A 399 -58.60 55.64 -10.61
C ARG A 399 -58.07 56.87 -11.34
N VAL A 400 -57.00 56.68 -12.11
CA VAL A 400 -56.52 57.71 -13.06
C VAL A 400 -57.43 57.68 -14.27
N GLN A 401 -58.01 58.82 -14.65
CA GLN A 401 -58.87 58.92 -15.82
C GLN A 401 -58.63 60.24 -16.56
N LEU A 402 -59.01 60.27 -17.85
CA LEU A 402 -59.00 61.47 -18.67
C LEU A 402 -60.21 62.36 -18.31
N VAL A 403 -59.95 63.61 -17.95
CA VAL A 403 -60.97 64.61 -17.62
C VAL A 403 -60.81 65.81 -18.56
N SER A 404 -61.92 66.39 -19.04
CA SER A 404 -61.88 67.60 -19.86
C SER A 404 -61.39 68.79 -19.04
N SER A 405 -60.37 69.49 -19.54
CA SER A 405 -59.89 70.73 -18.95
C SER A 405 -60.65 71.91 -19.56
N MET A 406 -61.45 72.63 -18.77
CA MET A 406 -62.18 73.83 -19.23
C MET A 406 -61.31 75.11 -19.28
N THR A 407 -60.01 75.00 -19.06
CA THR A 407 -59.07 76.12 -19.13
C THR A 407 -57.77 75.73 -19.82
N ARG A 408 -57.28 76.63 -20.67
CA ARG A 408 -55.97 76.56 -21.34
C ARG A 408 -54.83 76.80 -20.36
#